data_AF-A0A9E2SQF0-F1
#
_entry.id   AF-A0A9E2SQF0-F1
#
_cell.length_a   1.000
_cell.length_b   1.000
_cell.length_c   1.000
_cell.angle_alpha   90.00
_cell.angle_beta   90.00
_cell.angle_gamma   90.00
#
_symmetry.space_group_name_H-M   'P 1'
#
loop_
_entity.id
_entity.type
_entity.pdbx_description
1 polymer ?
#
loop_
_entity_poly.entity_id
_entity_poly.type
_entity_poly.pdbx_seq_one_letter_code
_entity_poly.pdbx_strand_id
1 'polypeptide(L)'
;AGTPVTVTLSNGAVITIKAGESSGTATVPAPTDDVYKDAGSVQATISKATGGSFENLVTSSTPAVTSVTDTVDTTTVKLTATTMAAEGGNVVYTATVGAPVTGSPVVVTLANGQNITIAVGQTTGTATFTAPNDALAGNAPLINSITGVTGGN
;
A
#
# COMPACT_ATOMS: atom_id res chain seq x y z
N ALA A 1 -33.07 40.06 -0.39
CA ALA A 1 -32.16 38.96 0.00
C ALA A 1 -30.75 39.29 -0.48
N GLY A 2 -29.72 38.98 0.30
CA GLY A 2 -28.32 39.32 -0.01
C GLY A 2 -27.77 38.56 -1.22
N THR A 3 -26.54 38.89 -1.62
CA THR A 3 -25.81 38.17 -2.69
C THR A 3 -25.33 36.80 -2.20
N PRO A 4 -24.99 35.84 -3.09
CA PRO A 4 -24.36 34.58 -2.68
C PRO A 4 -23.06 34.82 -1.91
N VAL A 5 -22.71 33.89 -1.01
CA VAL A 5 -21.39 33.86 -0.36
C VAL A 5 -20.52 32.81 -1.05
N THR A 6 -19.30 33.19 -1.39
CA THR A 6 -18.28 32.28 -1.92
C THR A 6 -17.18 32.14 -0.89
N VAL A 7 -16.91 30.89 -0.49
CA VAL A 7 -15.86 30.53 0.46
C VAL A 7 -14.80 29.71 -0.27
N THR A 8 -13.57 30.20 -0.29
CA THR A 8 -12.39 29.50 -0.81
C THR A 8 -11.66 28.82 0.34
N LEU A 9 -11.45 27.51 0.21
CA LEU A 9 -10.73 26.69 1.19
C LEU A 9 -9.25 26.58 0.83
N SER A 10 -8.40 26.29 1.82
CA SER A 10 -6.94 26.17 1.66
C SER A 10 -6.50 25.04 0.72
N ASN A 11 -7.37 24.06 0.48
CA ASN A 11 -7.14 22.97 -0.47
C ASN A 11 -7.65 23.29 -1.89
N GLY A 12 -8.05 24.55 -2.15
CA GLY A 12 -8.53 25.02 -3.45
C GLY A 12 -10.02 24.78 -3.71
N ALA A 13 -10.72 24.04 -2.84
CA ALA A 13 -12.16 23.83 -2.98
C ALA A 13 -12.95 25.13 -2.74
N VAL A 14 -14.06 25.29 -3.46
CA VAL A 14 -14.93 26.46 -3.37
C VAL A 14 -16.32 26.04 -2.92
N ILE A 15 -16.78 26.58 -1.79
CA ILE A 15 -18.15 26.45 -1.32
C ILE A 15 -18.94 27.67 -1.76
N THR A 16 -20.09 27.44 -2.40
CA THR A 16 -21.06 28.49 -2.71
C THR A 16 -22.29 28.33 -1.84
N ILE A 17 -22.58 29.35 -1.04
CA ILE A 17 -23.83 29.48 -0.28
C ILE A 17 -24.72 30.41 -1.09
N LYS A 18 -25.83 29.87 -1.61
CA LYS A 18 -26.75 30.63 -2.48
C LYS A 18 -27.44 31.74 -1.68
N ALA A 19 -27.91 32.77 -2.37
CA ALA A 19 -28.69 33.84 -1.76
C ALA A 19 -29.92 33.28 -1.03
N GLY A 20 -30.08 33.62 0.25
CA GLY A 20 -31.17 33.12 1.10
C GLY A 20 -30.90 31.78 1.78
N GLU A 21 -29.81 31.09 1.44
CA GLU A 21 -29.39 29.85 2.08
C GLU A 21 -28.42 30.11 3.23
N SER A 22 -28.35 29.16 4.17
CA SER A 22 -27.42 29.21 5.31
C SER A 22 -26.26 28.22 5.20
N SER A 23 -26.25 27.38 4.16
CA SER A 23 -25.22 26.35 3.99
C SER A 23 -24.86 26.13 2.52
N GLY A 24 -23.66 25.60 2.32
CA GLY A 24 -23.15 25.13 1.04
C GLY A 24 -22.13 24.03 1.32
N THR A 25 -21.84 23.21 0.32
CA THR A 25 -20.91 22.09 0.44
C THR A 25 -19.88 22.12 -0.69
N ALA A 26 -18.74 21.48 -0.44
CA ALA A 26 -17.76 21.14 -1.45
C ALA A 26 -17.28 19.72 -1.18
N THR A 27 -17.03 18.94 -2.24
CA THR A 27 -16.54 17.57 -2.15
C THR A 27 -15.05 17.54 -2.45
N VAL A 28 -14.31 16.84 -1.61
CA VAL A 28 -12.87 16.59 -1.79
C VAL A 28 -12.70 15.08 -1.89
N PRO A 29 -12.08 14.55 -2.96
CA PRO A 29 -11.80 13.13 -3.05
C PRO A 29 -10.92 12.66 -1.90
N ALA A 30 -11.20 11.47 -1.37
CA ALA A 30 -10.26 10.79 -0.48
C ALA A 30 -8.99 10.40 -1.27
N PRO A 31 -7.85 10.20 -0.59
CA PRO A 31 -6.69 9.54 -1.19
C PRO A 31 -7.06 8.21 -1.84
N THR A 32 -6.33 7.83 -2.89
CA THR A 32 -6.50 6.53 -3.54
C THR A 32 -5.93 5.42 -2.68
N ASP A 33 -6.62 4.28 -2.66
CA ASP A 33 -6.20 3.04 -1.99
C ASP A 33 -4.92 2.47 -2.65
N ASP A 34 -4.00 1.97 -1.83
CA ASP A 34 -2.83 1.24 -2.28
C ASP A 34 -2.50 0.06 -1.35
N VAL A 35 -1.56 -0.79 -1.78
CA VAL A 35 -1.24 -2.07 -1.10
C VAL A 35 -0.65 -1.88 0.31
N TYR A 36 -0.17 -0.70 0.65
CA TYR A 36 0.49 -0.43 1.93
C TYR A 36 -0.42 0.35 2.86
N LYS A 37 -0.44 -0.09 4.12
CA LYS A 37 -1.22 0.58 5.14
C LYS A 37 -0.64 1.95 5.52
N ASP A 38 -1.20 3.03 4.98
CA ASP A 38 -0.87 4.42 5.31
C ASP A 38 -2.12 5.23 5.68
N ALA A 39 -2.29 5.46 6.99
CA ALA A 39 -3.43 6.24 7.50
C ALA A 39 -3.25 7.73 7.17
N GLY A 40 -4.21 8.30 6.44
CA GLY A 40 -4.18 9.69 6.00
C GLY A 40 -5.18 10.61 6.71
N SER A 41 -5.10 11.90 6.39
CA SER A 41 -6.13 12.88 6.75
C SER A 41 -6.34 13.90 5.64
N VAL A 42 -7.59 14.33 5.45
CA VAL A 42 -7.94 15.47 4.59
C VAL A 42 -8.31 16.64 5.48
N GLN A 43 -7.69 17.80 5.23
CA GLN A 43 -7.94 19.00 6.01
C GLN A 43 -8.15 20.24 5.14
N ALA A 44 -9.01 21.14 5.61
CA ALA A 44 -9.29 22.41 4.94
C ALA A 44 -9.56 23.52 5.96
N THR A 45 -9.03 24.71 5.68
CA THR A 45 -9.33 25.95 6.42
C THR A 45 -9.96 26.96 5.47
N ILE A 46 -10.74 27.90 6.00
CA ILE A 46 -11.27 29.01 5.20
C ILE A 46 -10.12 29.98 4.90
N SER A 47 -9.76 30.10 3.63
CA SER A 47 -8.75 31.08 3.17
C SER A 47 -9.37 32.43 2.84
N LYS A 48 -10.58 32.43 2.27
CA LYS A 48 -11.28 33.65 1.88
C LYS A 48 -12.78 33.42 1.89
N ALA A 49 -13.55 34.39 2.36
CA ALA A 49 -15.00 34.42 2.17
C ALA A 49 -15.41 35.80 1.66
N THR A 50 -16.25 35.84 0.63
CA THR A 50 -16.73 37.09 0.01
C THR A 50 -18.19 36.98 -0.40
N GLY A 51 -18.91 38.11 -0.45
CA GLY A 51 -20.32 38.16 -0.83
C GLY A 51 -21.25 38.24 0.39
N GLY A 52 -22.51 37.84 0.24
CA GLY A 52 -23.49 37.85 1.34
C GLY A 52 -24.08 39.22 1.70
N SER A 53 -23.40 40.31 1.33
CA SER A 53 -23.79 41.69 1.68
C SER A 53 -23.91 41.91 3.20
N PHE A 54 -23.13 41.19 4.01
CA PHE A 54 -23.11 41.34 5.47
C PHE A 54 -22.35 42.59 5.91
N GLU A 55 -22.81 43.23 6.98
CA GLU A 55 -22.10 44.35 7.63
C GLU A 55 -20.78 43.88 8.28
N ASN A 56 -20.75 42.64 8.76
CA ASN A 56 -19.56 42.01 9.31
C ASN A 56 -19.60 40.49 9.09
N LEU A 57 -18.67 39.95 8.29
CA LEU A 57 -18.50 38.52 8.07
C LEU A 57 -17.19 38.06 8.71
N VAL A 58 -17.31 37.24 9.75
CA VAL A 58 -16.16 36.66 10.46
C VAL A 58 -16.04 35.18 10.09
N THR A 59 -14.85 34.76 9.67
CA THR A 59 -14.57 33.35 9.32
C THR A 59 -13.83 32.64 10.45
N SER A 60 -14.09 31.35 10.61
CA SER A 60 -13.30 30.49 11.50
C SER A 60 -11.96 30.15 10.85
N SER A 61 -10.88 30.20 11.63
CA SER A 61 -9.54 29.75 11.23
C SER A 61 -9.26 28.28 11.62
N THR A 62 -10.19 27.63 12.32
CA THR A 62 -10.02 26.24 12.76
C THR A 62 -10.11 25.29 11.55
N PRO A 63 -9.13 24.41 11.33
CA PRO A 63 -9.22 23.41 10.27
C PRO A 63 -10.38 22.45 10.49
N ALA A 64 -11.15 22.20 9.44
CA ALA A 64 -11.97 21.00 9.35
C ALA A 64 -11.05 19.83 8.97
N VAL A 65 -11.03 18.78 9.79
CA VAL A 65 -10.17 17.60 9.61
C VAL A 65 -11.04 16.36 9.51
N THR A 66 -10.81 15.56 8.48
CA THR A 66 -11.43 14.25 8.29
C THR A 66 -10.34 13.19 8.26
N SER A 67 -10.36 12.27 9.21
CA SER A 67 -9.47 11.10 9.22
C SER A 67 -9.87 10.12 8.12
N VAL A 68 -8.88 9.59 7.41
CA VAL A 68 -9.08 8.54 6.40
C VAL A 68 -8.50 7.26 6.97
N THR A 69 -9.35 6.25 7.16
CA THR A 69 -8.92 4.91 7.53
C THR A 69 -8.53 4.16 6.28
N ASP A 70 -7.30 3.66 6.25
CA ASP A 70 -6.83 2.84 5.16
C ASP A 70 -7.34 1.39 5.25
N THR A 71 -7.42 0.72 4.11
CA THR A 71 -7.87 -0.67 4.03
C THR A 71 -6.72 -1.64 4.37
N VAL A 72 -7.03 -2.93 4.47
CA VAL A 72 -6.01 -3.97 4.67
C VAL A 72 -5.96 -4.82 3.42
N ASP A 73 -4.87 -4.69 2.67
CA ASP A 73 -4.61 -5.50 1.49
C ASP A 73 -3.82 -6.78 1.82
N THR A 74 -4.19 -7.87 1.15
CA THR A 74 -3.52 -9.17 1.32
C THR A 74 -2.58 -9.47 0.17
N THR A 75 -1.28 -9.58 0.46
CA THR A 75 -0.27 -10.03 -0.49
C THR A 75 0.08 -11.50 -0.25
N THR A 76 0.20 -12.28 -1.32
CA THR A 76 0.59 -13.70 -1.24
C THR A 76 2.05 -13.90 -1.66
N VAL A 77 2.71 -14.90 -1.09
CA VAL A 77 4.03 -15.35 -1.51
C VAL A 77 3.90 -16.52 -2.47
N LYS A 78 4.53 -16.43 -3.64
CA LYS A 78 4.62 -17.52 -4.62
C LYS A 78 6.04 -18.09 -4.63
N LEU A 79 6.15 -19.43 -4.58
CA LEU A 79 7.41 -20.15 -4.73
C LEU A 79 7.48 -20.79 -6.12
N THR A 80 8.61 -20.59 -6.81
CA THR A 80 8.96 -21.32 -8.03
C THR A 80 10.35 -21.94 -7.88
N ALA A 81 10.64 -22.94 -8.70
CA ALA A 81 11.95 -23.60 -8.75
C ALA A 81 12.37 -23.82 -10.20
N THR A 82 13.67 -23.96 -10.44
CA THR A 82 14.20 -24.49 -11.70
C THR A 82 13.61 -25.88 -11.97
N THR A 83 13.03 -26.08 -13.15
CA THR A 83 12.24 -27.27 -13.50
C THR A 83 13.06 -28.53 -13.71
N MET A 84 14.34 -28.38 -14.06
CA MET A 84 15.27 -29.47 -14.27
C MET A 84 16.66 -29.07 -13.78
N ALA A 85 17.32 -29.98 -13.06
CA ALA A 85 18.72 -29.88 -12.69
C ALA A 85 19.36 -31.25 -12.91
N ALA A 86 20.61 -31.27 -13.37
CA ALA A 86 21.39 -32.51 -13.37
C ALA A 86 21.66 -32.95 -11.92
N GLU A 87 21.96 -34.24 -11.74
CA GLU A 87 22.49 -34.73 -10.46
C GLU A 87 23.76 -33.95 -10.08
N GLY A 88 23.86 -33.57 -8.81
CA GLY A 88 24.92 -32.64 -8.34
C GLY A 88 24.78 -31.20 -8.85
N GLY A 89 23.75 -30.89 -9.64
CA GLY A 89 23.47 -29.56 -10.17
C GLY A 89 22.70 -28.67 -9.20
N ASN A 90 22.62 -27.38 -9.53
CA ASN A 90 21.94 -26.39 -8.71
C ASN A 90 20.46 -26.27 -9.06
N VAL A 91 19.61 -26.31 -8.03
CA VAL A 91 18.20 -25.93 -8.06
C VAL A 91 18.06 -24.54 -7.46
N VAL A 92 17.47 -23.60 -8.19
CA VAL A 92 17.21 -22.24 -7.69
C VAL A 92 15.76 -22.12 -7.32
N TYR A 93 15.49 -21.88 -6.04
CA TYR A 93 14.17 -21.51 -5.54
C TYR A 93 14.02 -19.99 -5.57
N THR A 94 12.90 -19.51 -6.10
CA THR A 94 12.57 -18.08 -6.16
C THR A 94 11.26 -17.84 -5.42
N ALA A 95 11.29 -16.97 -4.42
CA ALA A 95 10.08 -16.46 -3.78
C ALA A 95 9.71 -15.11 -4.40
N THR A 96 8.41 -14.86 -4.61
CA THR A 96 7.90 -13.62 -5.19
C THR A 96 6.69 -13.11 -4.40
N VAL A 97 6.65 -11.80 -4.16
CA VAL A 97 5.53 -11.06 -3.58
C VAL A 97 4.91 -10.10 -4.60
N GLY A 98 3.67 -9.68 -4.38
CA GLY A 98 2.90 -8.84 -5.30
C GLY A 98 3.31 -7.36 -5.35
N ALA A 99 4.01 -6.86 -4.33
CA ALA A 99 4.49 -5.49 -4.23
C ALA A 99 5.87 -5.44 -3.54
N PRO A 100 6.69 -4.39 -3.77
CA PRO A 100 7.96 -4.22 -3.08
C PRO A 100 7.85 -4.34 -1.56
N VAL A 101 8.78 -5.06 -0.93
CA VAL A 101 8.79 -5.19 0.54
C VAL A 101 9.08 -3.83 1.19
N THR A 102 8.31 -3.46 2.21
CA THR A 102 8.52 -2.27 3.03
C THR A 102 8.72 -2.65 4.50
N GLY A 103 9.19 -1.70 5.33
CA GLY A 103 9.42 -1.90 6.77
C GLY A 103 10.65 -2.77 7.07
N SER A 104 10.53 -4.09 6.91
CA SER A 104 11.60 -5.07 7.16
C SER A 104 11.63 -6.15 6.08
N PRO A 105 12.80 -6.77 5.80
CA PRO A 105 12.89 -7.86 4.82
C PRO A 105 11.88 -8.98 5.09
N VAL A 106 11.34 -9.57 4.03
CA VAL A 106 10.51 -10.77 4.14
C VAL A 106 11.40 -12.00 4.09
N VAL A 107 11.26 -12.88 5.07
CA VAL A 107 11.99 -14.16 5.15
C VAL A 107 11.01 -15.30 4.95
N VAL A 108 11.24 -16.09 3.91
CA VAL A 108 10.48 -17.28 3.54
C VAL A 108 11.26 -18.51 3.94
N THR A 109 10.70 -19.32 4.84
CA THR A 109 11.28 -20.60 5.28
C THR A 109 10.72 -21.72 4.41
N LEU A 110 11.61 -22.55 3.89
CA LEU A 110 11.27 -23.69 3.05
C LEU A 110 11.28 -25.00 3.84
N ALA A 111 10.57 -26.02 3.35
CA ALA A 111 10.49 -27.34 3.98
C ALA A 111 11.85 -28.06 4.06
N ASN A 112 12.75 -27.77 3.13
CA ASN A 112 14.14 -28.25 3.16
C ASN A 112 15.04 -27.48 4.17
N GLY A 113 14.48 -26.57 4.96
CA GLY A 113 15.19 -25.79 5.97
C GLY A 113 15.97 -24.58 5.44
N GLN A 114 15.94 -24.31 4.13
CA GLN A 114 16.54 -23.09 3.58
C GLN A 114 15.65 -21.87 3.80
N ASN A 115 16.29 -20.69 3.85
CA ASN A 115 15.60 -19.41 3.91
C ASN A 115 15.84 -18.63 2.61
N ILE A 116 14.76 -18.05 2.07
CA ILE A 116 14.83 -17.04 1.02
C ILE A 116 14.54 -15.68 1.66
N THR A 117 15.43 -14.72 1.45
CA THR A 117 15.22 -13.33 1.92
C THR A 117 14.85 -12.44 0.73
N ILE A 118 13.73 -11.76 0.83
CA ILE A 118 13.31 -10.68 -0.07
C ILE A 118 13.63 -9.37 0.65
N ALA A 119 14.62 -8.63 0.13
CA ALA A 119 15.05 -7.38 0.75
C ALA A 119 13.99 -6.26 0.60
N VAL A 120 14.07 -5.25 1.47
CA VAL A 120 13.26 -4.03 1.35
C VAL A 120 13.47 -3.40 -0.03
N GLY A 121 12.38 -2.98 -0.67
CA GLY A 121 12.36 -2.45 -2.03
C GLY A 121 12.29 -3.52 -3.13
N GLN A 122 12.48 -4.80 -2.79
CA GLN A 122 12.46 -5.90 -3.76
C GLN A 122 11.14 -6.65 -3.73
N THR A 123 10.82 -7.30 -4.85
CA THR A 123 9.67 -8.21 -4.98
C THR A 123 10.07 -9.68 -5.02
N THR A 124 11.37 -9.97 -5.14
CA THR A 124 11.90 -11.32 -5.29
C THR A 124 13.13 -11.58 -4.43
N GLY A 125 13.30 -12.84 -4.08
CA GLY A 125 14.49 -13.37 -3.41
C GLY A 125 14.75 -14.79 -3.90
N THR A 126 15.99 -15.25 -3.80
CA THR A 126 16.38 -16.59 -4.24
C THR A 126 17.20 -17.35 -3.20
N ALA A 127 17.11 -18.67 -3.26
CA ALA A 127 18.01 -19.58 -2.56
C ALA A 127 18.42 -20.71 -3.50
N THR A 128 19.65 -21.20 -3.36
CA THR A 128 20.19 -22.28 -4.19
C THR A 128 20.36 -23.54 -3.35
N PHE A 129 19.90 -24.67 -3.90
CA PHE A 129 20.05 -26.00 -3.32
C PHE A 129 20.76 -26.90 -4.32
N THR A 130 21.80 -27.62 -3.89
CA THR A 130 22.48 -28.58 -4.75
C THR A 130 21.74 -29.92 -4.68
N ALA A 131 21.27 -30.39 -5.83
CA ALA A 131 20.63 -31.69 -5.94
C ALA A 131 21.60 -32.80 -5.51
N PRO A 132 21.15 -33.82 -4.77
CA PRO A 132 21.98 -34.97 -4.45
C PRO A 132 22.56 -35.60 -5.71
N ASN A 133 23.79 -36.10 -5.60
CA ASN A 133 24.44 -36.89 -6.63
C ASN A 133 24.42 -38.36 -6.19
N ASP A 134 23.96 -39.26 -7.04
CA ASP A 134 23.98 -40.70 -6.78
C ASP A 134 24.60 -41.45 -7.97
N ALA A 135 25.27 -42.56 -7.72
CA ALA A 135 25.87 -43.41 -8.75
C ALA A 135 24.85 -44.33 -9.43
N LEU A 136 23.62 -44.45 -8.90
CA LEU A 136 22.57 -45.33 -9.41
C LEU A 136 21.50 -44.54 -10.17
N ALA A 137 21.00 -45.11 -11.27
CA ALA A 137 19.94 -44.50 -12.06
C ALA A 137 18.58 -44.60 -11.33
N GLY A 138 17.96 -43.45 -11.06
CA GLY A 138 16.62 -43.36 -10.46
C GLY A 138 16.49 -42.22 -9.45
N ASN A 139 16.41 -40.98 -9.93
CA ASN A 139 16.27 -39.82 -9.04
C ASN A 139 14.78 -39.54 -8.72
N ALA A 140 14.46 -39.40 -7.43
CA ALA A 140 13.15 -38.97 -6.99
C ALA A 140 12.96 -37.46 -7.26
N PRO A 141 11.74 -36.98 -7.54
CA PRO A 141 11.49 -35.54 -7.70
C PRO A 141 11.86 -34.76 -6.45
N LEU A 142 12.57 -33.65 -6.61
CA LEU A 142 12.79 -32.68 -5.53
C LEU A 142 11.52 -31.86 -5.32
N ILE A 143 10.82 -32.13 -4.21
CA ILE A 143 9.68 -31.33 -3.76
C ILE A 143 10.12 -30.39 -2.64
N ASN A 144 9.65 -29.14 -2.72
CA ASN A 144 9.84 -28.18 -1.65
C ASN A 144 8.62 -27.29 -1.56
N SER A 145 8.33 -26.79 -0.36
CA SER A 145 7.19 -25.93 -0.08
C SER A 145 7.59 -24.84 0.90
N ILE A 146 6.79 -23.80 0.96
CA ILE A 146 6.90 -22.78 2.01
C ILE A 146 6.30 -23.36 3.30
N THR A 147 7.05 -23.29 4.39
CA THR A 147 6.61 -23.69 5.74
C THR A 147 6.39 -22.49 6.66
N GLY A 148 6.97 -21.33 6.34
CA GLY A 148 6.75 -20.10 7.09
C GLY A 148 7.11 -18.86 6.28
N VAL A 149 6.46 -17.75 6.61
CA VAL A 149 6.77 -16.41 6.09
C VAL A 149 6.76 -15.45 7.27
N THR A 150 7.80 -14.63 7.40
CA THR A 150 7.93 -13.62 8.45
C THR A 150 8.51 -12.32 7.89
N GLY A 151 8.37 -11.21 8.61
CA GLY A 151 8.82 -9.89 8.16
C GLY A 151 7.79 -9.15 7.31
N GLY A 152 8.22 -8.10 6.59
CA GLY A 152 7.32 -7.15 5.95
C GLY A 152 6.81 -6.05 6.89
N ASN A 153 5.77 -5.34 6.45
CA ASN A 153 5.04 -4.31 7.19
C ASN A 153 3.70 -4.84 7.70
#